data_AF-A0A9N7V656-F1
#
_entry.id   AF-A0A9N7V656-F1
#
_cell.length_a   1.000
_cell.length_b   1.000
_cell.length_c   1.000
_cell.angle_alpha   90.00
_cell.angle_beta   90.00
_cell.angle_gamma   90.00
#
_symmetry.space_group_name_H-M   'P 1'
#
loop_
_entity.id
_entity.type
_entity.pdbx_description
1 polymer ?
#
loop_
_entity_poly.entity_id
_entity_poly.type
_entity_poly.pdbx_seq_one_letter_code
_entity_poly.pdbx_strand_id
1 'polypeptide(L)'
;MLAFSMLVTSVGLILSTFFGILFGVSRNLLDKDTFSKSDPLCVLYTQGVETKQWREFGRTETIDNTLNPDFVRKYILDYFFEEKQNLRFDLYDMDSKSPDLSKHDFLGQLFCTLGEIVGSPASRLEKPLGGIQGKKCGSIILSAEELSNCR
;
A
#
# COMPACT_ATOMS: atom_id res chain seq x y z
N MET A 1 -17.25 16.06 9.14
CA MET A 1 -17.62 15.08 8.10
C MET A 1 -17.48 15.83 6.78
N LEU A 2 -16.32 15.68 6.14
CA LEU A 2 -15.87 16.60 5.08
C LEU A 2 -16.81 16.56 3.88
N ALA A 3 -17.08 17.76 3.35
CA ALA A 3 -17.97 18.02 2.25
C ALA A 3 -17.44 17.38 0.96
N PHE A 4 -18.03 16.26 0.56
CA PHE A 4 -17.95 15.77 -0.81
C PHE A 4 -18.76 16.72 -1.69
N SER A 5 -18.09 17.68 -2.30
CA SER A 5 -18.68 18.55 -3.33
C SER A 5 -19.03 17.70 -4.56
N MET A 6 -20.26 17.19 -4.60
CA MET A 6 -20.88 16.67 -5.82
C MET A 6 -21.07 17.84 -6.81
N LEU A 7 -20.08 18.07 -7.68
CA LEU A 7 -20.30 18.83 -8.90
C LEU A 7 -20.85 17.85 -9.95
N VAL A 8 -22.16 17.63 -9.90
CA VAL A 8 -22.91 16.97 -10.98
C VAL A 8 -23.02 17.97 -12.12
N THR A 9 -22.05 17.99 -13.05
CA THR A 9 -22.21 18.74 -14.30
C THR A 9 -23.04 17.91 -15.29
N SER A 10 -24.04 18.57 -15.88
CA SER A 10 -25.13 18.05 -16.73
C SER A 10 -24.72 17.38 -18.06
N VAL A 11 -23.49 16.91 -18.19
CA VAL A 11 -22.98 16.26 -19.39
C VAL A 11 -22.17 15.07 -18.92
N GLY A 12 -22.71 13.86 -19.11
CA GLY A 12 -22.08 12.62 -18.66
C GLY A 12 -20.63 12.53 -19.08
N LEU A 13 -19.75 12.33 -18.11
CA LEU A 13 -18.45 11.65 -18.20
C LEU A 13 -17.83 11.60 -16.79
N ILE A 14 -17.84 10.38 -16.24
CA ILE A 14 -17.05 9.82 -15.13
C ILE A 14 -16.99 10.67 -13.85
N LEU A 15 -17.81 10.23 -12.91
CA LEU A 15 -17.78 10.58 -11.50
C LEU A 15 -16.36 10.40 -10.89
N SER A 16 -15.76 11.52 -10.48
CA SER A 16 -14.65 11.64 -9.51
C SER A 16 -13.44 10.72 -9.71
N THR A 17 -12.52 11.10 -10.60
CA THR A 17 -11.15 10.57 -10.57
C THR A 17 -10.35 11.31 -9.49
N PHE A 18 -10.33 10.78 -8.27
CA PHE A 18 -9.29 11.14 -7.31
C PHE A 18 -8.07 10.27 -7.60
N PHE A 19 -6.94 10.88 -7.94
CA PHE A 19 -5.66 10.18 -8.04
C PHE A 19 -5.08 10.07 -6.63
N GLY A 20 -5.20 8.90 -6.00
CA GLY A 20 -4.67 8.64 -4.67
C GLY A 20 -3.19 8.27 -4.76
N ILE A 21 -2.31 9.12 -4.21
CA ILE A 21 -0.97 8.71 -3.82
C ILE A 21 -1.10 7.88 -2.56
N LEU A 22 -0.58 6.66 -2.57
CA LEU A 22 -0.38 5.88 -1.36
C LEU A 22 1.05 5.99 -0.84
N PHE A 23 1.19 6.38 0.43
CA PHE A 23 2.43 6.19 1.20
C PHE A 23 2.32 4.98 2.10
N GLY A 24 3.31 4.08 2.03
CA GLY A 24 3.55 3.08 3.07
C GLY A 24 4.63 3.59 4.01
N VAL A 25 4.35 3.63 5.31
CA VAL A 25 5.38 3.69 6.35
C VAL A 25 5.22 2.42 7.16
N SER A 26 6.25 1.60 7.26
CA SER A 26 6.18 0.41 8.11
C SER A 26 6.96 0.65 9.38
N ARG A 27 6.44 0.16 10.50
CA ARG A 27 7.05 0.33 11.82
C ARG A 27 7.13 -1.01 12.54
N ASN A 28 8.25 -1.22 13.22
CA ASN A 28 8.54 -2.42 14.00
C ASN A 28 8.45 -3.73 13.20
N LEU A 29 9.06 -3.75 12.01
CA LEU A 29 9.10 -4.97 11.19
C LEU A 29 9.77 -6.11 11.94
N LEU A 30 9.35 -7.33 11.61
CA LEU A 30 9.92 -8.55 12.17
C LEU A 30 11.40 -8.62 11.79
N ASP A 31 12.27 -8.56 12.78
CA ASP A 31 13.69 -8.80 12.60
C ASP A 31 13.91 -10.31 12.45
N LYS A 32 14.25 -10.76 11.23
CA LYS A 32 14.60 -12.17 10.98
C LYS A 32 16.09 -12.45 11.11
N ASP A 33 16.91 -11.41 11.07
CA ASP A 33 18.36 -11.54 11.15
C ASP A 33 18.88 -11.39 12.58
N THR A 34 19.86 -12.22 12.93
CA THR A 34 20.50 -12.19 14.26
C THR A 34 21.75 -11.29 14.29
N PHE A 35 22.19 -10.77 13.14
CA PHE A 35 23.43 -10.00 13.00
C PHE A 35 23.33 -8.76 12.06
N SER A 36 22.22 -8.56 11.34
CA SER A 36 21.94 -7.41 10.47
C SER A 36 20.49 -6.96 10.65
N LYS A 37 20.14 -5.75 10.21
CA LYS A 37 18.74 -5.30 10.16
C LYS A 37 18.15 -5.62 8.79
N SER A 38 16.84 -5.81 8.72
CA SER A 38 16.14 -6.02 7.44
C SER A 38 16.32 -4.87 6.45
N ASP A 39 16.29 -5.23 5.16
CA ASP A 39 16.27 -4.39 3.97
C ASP A 39 14.85 -4.43 3.35
N PRO A 40 13.84 -3.79 3.98
CA PRO A 40 12.45 -3.95 3.58
C PRO A 40 12.12 -3.36 2.21
N LEU A 41 11.31 -4.13 1.46
CA LEU A 41 10.65 -3.77 0.21
C LEU A 41 9.14 -4.02 0.37
N CYS A 42 8.31 -3.08 -0.09
CA CYS A 42 6.87 -3.27 -0.16
C CYS A 42 6.40 -3.47 -1.61
N VAL A 43 5.59 -4.51 -1.82
CA VAL A 43 4.96 -4.82 -3.10
C VAL A 43 3.45 -4.60 -2.96
N LEU A 44 2.89 -3.77 -3.84
CA LEU A 44 1.45 -3.56 -3.93
C LEU A 44 0.86 -4.48 -5.00
N TYR A 45 -0.21 -5.17 -4.64
CA TYR A 45 -1.07 -5.93 -5.54
C TYR A 45 -2.47 -5.32 -5.59
N THR A 46 -3.04 -5.27 -6.79
CA THR A 46 -4.43 -4.90 -7.04
C THR A 46 -5.21 -6.10 -7.53
N GLN A 47 -6.49 -6.17 -7.18
CA GLN A 47 -7.35 -7.25 -7.64
C GLN A 47 -8.17 -6.80 -8.86
N GLY A 48 -8.12 -7.57 -9.95
CA GLY A 48 -8.96 -7.30 -11.13
C GLY A 48 -10.45 -7.40 -10.83
N VAL A 49 -11.25 -6.47 -11.37
CA VAL A 49 -12.71 -6.36 -11.13
C VAL A 49 -13.43 -7.66 -11.52
N GLU A 50 -13.11 -8.20 -12.71
CA GLU A 50 -13.77 -9.38 -13.27
C GLU A 50 -13.19 -10.71 -12.77
N THR A 51 -11.86 -10.84 -12.76
CA THR A 51 -11.21 -12.15 -12.57
C THR A 51 -10.91 -12.48 -11.11
N LYS A 52 -11.02 -11.49 -10.21
CA LYS A 52 -10.56 -11.58 -8.80
C LYS A 52 -9.10 -12.04 -8.65
N GLN A 53 -8.30 -11.97 -9.72
CA GLN A 53 -6.88 -12.32 -9.68
C GLN A 53 -6.07 -11.15 -9.12
N TRP A 54 -5.09 -11.46 -8.26
CA TRP A 54 -4.11 -10.51 -7.76
C TRP A 54 -3.07 -10.24 -8.84
N ARG A 55 -2.85 -8.96 -9.15
CA ARG A 55 -1.80 -8.53 -10.08
C ARG A 55 -0.88 -7.56 -9.37
N GLU A 56 0.42 -7.76 -9.55
CA GLU A 56 1.43 -6.83 -9.06
C GLU A 56 1.19 -5.47 -9.73
N PHE A 57 0.94 -4.45 -8.92
CA PHE A 57 0.79 -3.08 -9.38
C PHE A 57 2.16 -2.40 -9.45
N GLY A 58 3.00 -2.66 -8.45
CA GLY A 58 4.36 -2.17 -8.41
C GLY A 58 5.08 -2.50 -7.11
N ARG A 59 6.33 -2.07 -7.04
CA ARG A 59 7.22 -2.24 -5.87
C ARG A 59 7.81 -0.90 -5.47
N THR A 60 8.03 -0.69 -4.18
CA THR A 60 8.78 0.45 -3.65
C THR A 60 10.27 0.30 -3.95
N GLU A 61 11.07 1.26 -3.51
CA GLU A 61 12.49 1.03 -3.26
C GLU A 61 12.70 0.07 -2.08
N THR A 62 13.87 -0.57 -2.07
CA THR A 62 14.42 -1.24 -0.89
C THR A 62 15.05 -0.18 0.00
N ILE A 63 14.77 -0.22 1.31
CA ILE A 63 15.43 0.68 2.27
C ILE A 63 16.39 -0.14 3.11
N ASP A 64 17.68 0.14 2.98
CA ASP A 64 18.71 -0.66 3.60
C ASP A 64 18.75 -0.48 5.14
N ASN A 65 18.89 -1.58 5.88
CA ASN A 65 19.16 -1.67 7.31
C ASN A 65 18.19 -0.91 8.22
N THR A 66 16.88 -1.08 8.02
CA THR A 66 15.86 -0.44 8.85
C THR A 66 14.65 -1.33 9.16
N LEU A 67 14.23 -1.33 10.42
CA LEU A 67 12.96 -1.94 10.87
C LEU A 67 11.77 -0.96 10.78
N ASN A 68 12.05 0.28 10.38
CA ASN A 68 11.08 1.37 10.29
C ASN A 68 11.20 2.10 8.95
N PRO A 69 11.00 1.41 7.80
CA PRO A 69 11.15 2.03 6.49
C PRO A 69 10.11 3.14 6.27
N ASP A 70 10.62 4.29 5.86
CA ASP A 70 9.82 5.39 5.34
C ASP A 70 9.97 5.38 3.81
N PHE A 71 9.06 4.70 3.11
CA PHE A 71 9.10 4.59 1.65
C PHE A 71 8.77 5.93 0.99
N VAL A 72 9.67 6.38 0.13
CA VAL A 72 9.57 7.60 -0.67
C VAL A 72 8.74 7.35 -1.92
N ARG A 73 8.82 6.15 -2.51
CA ARG A 73 8.05 5.84 -3.71
C ARG A 73 6.56 5.75 -3.41
N LYS A 74 5.80 6.53 -4.16
CA LYS A 74 4.35 6.64 -4.10
C LYS A 74 3.70 5.73 -5.14
N TYR A 75 2.62 5.04 -4.77
CA TYR A 75 1.74 4.38 -5.75
C TYR A 75 0.62 5.32 -6.16
N ILE A 76 0.44 5.53 -7.47
CA ILE A 76 -0.63 6.38 -8.01
C ILE A 76 -1.77 5.46 -8.46
N LEU A 77 -2.90 5.51 -7.76
CA LEU A 77 -4.09 4.71 -8.07
C LEU A 77 -5.27 5.63 -8.36
N ASP A 78 -6.05 5.30 -9.39
CA ASP A 78 -7.34 5.92 -9.61
C ASP A 78 -8.33 5.41 -8.55
N TYR A 79 -8.99 6.32 -7.84
CA TYR A 79 -10.05 5.96 -6.89
C TYR A 79 -11.43 6.06 -7.55
N PHE A 80 -12.20 4.98 -7.47
CA PHE A 80 -13.57 4.88 -7.95
C PHE A 80 -14.49 4.57 -6.77
N PHE A 81 -15.30 5.54 -6.33
CA PHE A 81 -16.13 5.37 -5.12
C PHE A 81 -17.20 4.27 -5.25
N GLU A 82 -17.67 4.01 -6.47
CA GLU A 82 -18.67 2.98 -6.76
C GLU A 82 -18.06 1.56 -6.73
N GLU A 83 -16.73 1.45 -6.72
CA GLU A 83 -16.03 0.17 -6.80
C GLU A 83 -15.31 -0.20 -5.50
N LYS A 84 -15.42 -1.48 -5.13
CA LYS A 84 -14.60 -2.06 -4.07
C LYS A 84 -13.22 -2.41 -4.62
N GLN A 85 -12.29 -1.47 -4.53
CA GLN A 85 -10.91 -1.63 -4.98
C GLN A 85 -10.05 -2.30 -3.90
N ASN A 86 -9.84 -3.62 -4.03
CA ASN A 86 -9.05 -4.41 -3.08
C ASN A 86 -7.55 -4.24 -3.34
N LEU A 87 -6.81 -3.96 -2.27
CA LEU A 87 -5.36 -3.78 -2.23
C LEU A 87 -4.75 -4.82 -1.31
N ARG A 88 -3.55 -5.28 -1.67
CA ARG A 88 -2.74 -6.17 -0.85
C ARG A 88 -1.30 -5.68 -0.86
N PHE A 89 -0.74 -5.53 0.33
CA PHE A 89 0.63 -5.09 0.55
C PHE A 89 1.43 -6.25 1.10
N ASP A 90 2.48 -6.63 0.38
CA ASP A 90 3.38 -7.70 0.80
C ASP A 90 4.74 -7.07 1.11
N LEU A 91 5.29 -7.35 2.29
CA LEU A 91 6.61 -6.89 2.68
C LEU A 91 7.61 -8.04 2.63
N TYR A 92 8.77 -7.74 2.08
CA TYR A 92 9.88 -8.66 1.93
C TYR A 92 11.16 -8.05 2.46
N ASP A 93 12.03 -8.89 2.99
CA ASP A 93 13.40 -8.60 3.37
C ASP A 93 14.31 -8.93 2.18
N MET A 94 14.99 -7.92 1.65
CA MET A 94 15.77 -8.06 0.42
C MET A 94 17.19 -8.58 0.70
N ASP A 95 17.33 -9.88 0.90
CA ASP A 95 18.64 -10.53 1.17
C ASP A 95 19.68 -10.43 0.04
N SER A 96 19.24 -10.04 -1.17
CA SER A 96 20.10 -9.95 -2.34
C SER A 96 19.58 -8.94 -3.36
N LYS A 97 20.38 -8.61 -4.38
CA LYS A 97 19.96 -7.75 -5.50
C LYS A 97 19.08 -8.46 -6.55
N SER A 98 18.64 -9.69 -6.26
CA SER A 98 17.78 -10.45 -7.16
C SER A 98 16.41 -9.76 -7.28
N PRO A 99 15.80 -9.70 -8.47
CA PRO A 99 14.41 -9.24 -8.61
C PRO A 99 13.37 -10.31 -8.25
N ASP A 100 13.82 -11.54 -8.02
CA ASP A 100 12.98 -12.70 -7.73
C ASP A 100 12.54 -12.75 -6.26
N LEU A 101 11.26 -12.44 -6.00
CA LEU A 101 10.65 -12.43 -4.66
C LEU A 101 10.72 -13.78 -3.93
N SER A 102 10.88 -14.90 -4.66
CA SER A 102 11.01 -16.22 -4.03
C SER A 102 12.33 -16.41 -3.26
N LYS A 103 13.31 -15.52 -3.50
CA LYS A 103 14.62 -15.53 -2.83
C LYS A 103 14.72 -14.58 -1.66
N HIS A 104 13.61 -13.94 -1.30
CA HIS A 104 13.55 -12.90 -0.28
C HIS A 104 12.64 -13.32 0.86
N ASP A 105 12.97 -12.84 2.06
CA ASP A 105 12.31 -13.29 3.26
C ASP A 105 10.98 -12.56 3.46
N PHE A 106 9.87 -13.28 3.50
CA PHE A 106 8.57 -12.66 3.73
C PHE A 106 8.47 -12.10 5.16
N LEU A 107 8.14 -10.81 5.28
CA LEU A 107 8.05 -10.08 6.54
C LEU A 107 6.61 -9.90 7.03
N GLY A 108 5.64 -9.85 6.12
CA GLY A 108 4.22 -9.75 6.46
C GLY A 108 3.37 -9.21 5.32
N GLN A 109 2.05 -9.27 5.50
CA GLN A 109 1.08 -8.82 4.52
C GLN A 109 -0.10 -8.09 5.17
N LEU A 110 -0.65 -7.12 4.43
CA LEU A 110 -1.89 -6.44 4.76
C LEU A 110 -2.87 -6.52 3.59
N PHE A 111 -4.14 -6.78 3.91
CA PHE A 111 -5.26 -6.58 3.00
C PHE A 111 -6.11 -5.39 3.45
N CYS A 112 -6.44 -4.50 2.53
CA CYS A 112 -7.42 -3.45 2.73
C CYS A 112 -8.02 -3.02 1.40
N THR A 113 -8.95 -2.08 1.43
CA THR A 113 -9.48 -1.42 0.24
C THR A 113 -8.96 -0.01 0.12
N LEU A 114 -8.90 0.53 -1.11
CA LEU A 114 -8.55 1.94 -1.31
C LEU A 114 -9.54 2.86 -0.55
N GLY A 115 -10.83 2.50 -0.55
CA GLY A 115 -11.87 3.20 0.20
C GLY A 115 -11.66 3.19 1.72
N GLU A 116 -11.12 2.13 2.31
CA GLU A 116 -10.77 2.12 3.75
C GLU A 116 -9.66 3.11 4.08
N ILE A 117 -8.68 3.30 3.19
CA ILE A 117 -7.58 4.25 3.41
C ILE A 117 -8.10 5.67 3.27
N VAL A 118 -8.78 5.98 2.16
CA VAL A 118 -9.34 7.30 1.89
C VAL A 118 -10.36 7.72 2.95
N GLY A 119 -11.20 6.77 3.40
CA GLY A 119 -12.23 7.01 4.42
C GLY A 119 -11.73 7.03 5.86
N SER A 120 -10.45 6.71 6.11
CA SER A 120 -9.88 6.77 7.46
C SER A 120 -9.65 8.22 7.93
N PRO A 121 -9.65 8.50 9.24
CA PRO A 121 -9.34 9.84 9.75
C PRO A 121 -7.98 10.33 9.23
N ALA A 122 -7.95 11.56 8.73
CA ALA A 122 -6.79 12.16 8.05
C ALA A 122 -6.26 11.36 6.84
N SER A 123 -7.11 10.51 6.24
CA SER A 123 -6.76 9.61 5.13
C SER A 123 -5.54 8.74 5.43
N ARG A 124 -5.36 8.39 6.72
CA ARG A 124 -4.26 7.60 7.25
C ARG A 124 -4.78 6.35 7.96
N LEU A 125 -4.51 5.18 7.37
CA LEU A 125 -4.87 3.88 7.88
C LEU A 125 -3.65 3.15 8.46
N GLU A 126 -3.68 2.84 9.74
CA GLU A 126 -2.66 2.03 10.40
C GLU A 126 -3.21 0.65 10.73
N LYS A 127 -2.54 -0.42 10.25
CA LYS A 127 -2.96 -1.79 10.51
C LYS A 127 -1.75 -2.69 10.81
N PRO A 128 -1.91 -3.70 11.67
CA PRO A 128 -0.87 -4.70 11.90
C PRO A 128 -0.65 -5.54 10.64
N LEU A 129 0.60 -5.93 10.41
CA LEU A 129 0.96 -6.89 9.38
C LEU A 129 0.62 -8.31 9.86
N GLY A 130 0.00 -9.09 8.97
CA GLY A 130 -0.34 -10.50 9.18
C GLY A 130 0.43 -11.42 8.23
N GLY A 131 -0.04 -12.66 8.08
CA GLY A 131 0.51 -13.63 7.12
C GLY A 131 1.57 -14.58 7.68
N ILE A 132 2.12 -14.31 8.87
CA ILE A 132 3.04 -15.23 9.56
C ILE A 132 2.38 -15.71 10.86
N GLN A 133 2.06 -17.00 10.94
CA GLN A 133 1.42 -17.57 12.12
C GLN A 133 2.36 -17.49 13.34
N GLY A 134 1.84 -16.99 14.46
CA GLY A 134 2.57 -16.93 15.73
C GLY A 134 3.64 -15.84 15.83
N LYS A 135 3.80 -14.96 14.84
CA LYS A 135 4.77 -13.85 14.88
C LYS A 135 4.08 -12.49 14.75
N LYS A 136 4.55 -11.51 15.53
CA LYS A 136 4.20 -10.10 15.33
C LYS A 136 5.06 -9.54 14.20
N CYS A 137 4.42 -9.18 13.09
CA CYS A 137 5.10 -8.76 11.86
C CYS A 137 5.32 -7.23 11.78
N GLY A 138 4.97 -6.49 12.82
CA GLY A 138 4.94 -5.04 12.83
C GLY A 138 3.60 -4.46 12.38
N SER A 139 3.59 -3.17 12.07
CA SER A 139 2.45 -2.47 11.49
C SER A 139 2.86 -1.73 10.22
N ILE A 140 1.89 -1.51 9.34
CA ILE A 140 2.01 -0.62 8.20
C ILE A 140 1.00 0.51 8.35
N ILE A 141 1.47 1.71 8.03
CA ILE A 141 0.72 2.95 7.98
C ILE A 141 0.60 3.29 6.50
N LEU A 142 -0.64 3.39 6.05
CA LEU A 142 -1.03 3.72 4.70
C LEU A 142 -1.63 5.11 4.70
N SER A 143 -1.12 6.04 3.89
CA SER A 143 -1.72 7.38 3.76
C SER A 143 -2.12 7.64 2.33
N ALA A 144 -3.33 8.14 2.11
CA ALA A 144 -3.83 8.56 0.81
C ALA A 144 -3.77 10.09 0.68
N GLU A 145 -3.10 10.60 -0.36
CA GLU A 145 -3.11 12.01 -0.73
C GLU A 145 -3.78 12.19 -2.10
N GLU A 146 -4.58 13.25 -2.24
CA GLU A 146 -5.11 13.66 -3.54
C GLU A 146 -4.01 14.34 -4.36
N LEU A 147 -3.70 13.77 -5.52
CA LEU A 147 -2.94 14.46 -6.55
C LEU A 147 -3.83 15.49 -7.25
N SER A 148 -3.65 16.74 -6.87
CA SER A 148 -4.11 17.85 -7.70
C SER A 148 -3.23 17.90 -8.94
N ASN A 149 -3.81 17.60 -10.11
CA ASN A 149 -3.17 17.94 -11.38
C ASN A 149 -2.92 19.45 -11.38
N CYS A 150 -1.66 19.86 -11.26
CA CYS A 150 -1.26 21.20 -11.66
C CYS A 150 -1.52 21.28 -13.16
N ARG A 151 -2.57 22.03 -13.52
CA ARG A 151 -2.87 22.42 -14.90
C ARG A 151 -1.75 23.27 -15.49
#